data_AF-A0A2K2TY44-F1
#
_entry.id   AF-A0A2K2TY44-F1
#
_cell.length_a   1.000
_cell.length_b   1.000
_cell.length_c   1.000
_cell.angle_alpha   90.00
_cell.angle_beta   90.00
_cell.angle_gamma   90.00
#
_symmetry.space_group_name_H-M   'P 1'
#
loop_
_entity.id
_entity.type
_entity.pdbx_description
1 polymer ?
#
loop_
_entity_poly.entity_id
_entity_poly.type
_entity_poly.pdbx_seq_one_letter_code
_entity_poly.pdbx_strand_id
1 'polypeptide(L)' 'MKCPKCGEEMQTGYLQAGNLMAFNKKRHKVSLLSKDPEDVMIVQKSFAAADFNGCLCRTCGLIVFDYKNPITRW' A
#
# COMPACT_ATOMS: atom_id res chain seq x y z
N MET A 1 15.12 3.43 -1.32
CA MET A 1 15.42 2.16 -0.63
C MET A 1 15.81 1.13 -1.66
N LYS A 2 16.63 0.13 -1.31
CA LYS A 2 17.00 -0.93 -2.25
C LYS A 2 15.92 -1.99 -2.38
N CYS A 3 15.73 -2.48 -3.60
CA CYS A 3 14.82 -3.57 -3.92
C CYS A 3 15.34 -4.89 -3.32
N PRO A 4 14.55 -5.62 -2.51
CA PRO A 4 15.00 -6.89 -1.92
C PRO A 4 15.23 -8.00 -2.96
N LYS A 5 14.80 -7.83 -4.22
CA LYS A 5 14.99 -8.81 -5.30
C LYS A 5 16.19 -8.52 -6.22
N CYS A 6 16.55 -7.25 -6.45
CA CYS A 6 17.64 -6.87 -7.38
C CYS A 6 18.67 -5.86 -6.84
N GLY A 7 18.50 -5.33 -5.62
CA GLY A 7 19.42 -4.37 -5.00
C GLY A 7 19.37 -2.94 -5.54
N GLU A 8 18.65 -2.67 -6.64
CA GLU A 8 18.50 -1.33 -7.22
C GLU A 8 17.66 -0.39 -6.33
N GLU A 9 17.87 0.92 -6.45
CA GLU A 9 17.04 1.91 -5.75
C GLU A 9 15.60 1.95 -6.30
N MET A 10 14.65 1.93 -5.38
CA MET A 10 13.21 1.95 -5.65
C MET A 10 12.66 3.37 -5.59
N GLN A 11 11.74 3.68 -6.51
CA GLN A 11 11.03 4.96 -6.55
C GLN A 11 10.01 5.05 -5.40
N THR A 12 10.06 6.09 -4.58
CA THR A 12 9.05 6.34 -3.55
C THR A 12 7.69 6.74 -4.15
N GLY A 13 6.63 6.51 -3.38
CA GLY A 13 5.24 6.84 -3.73
C GLY A 13 4.26 6.36 -2.66
N TYR A 14 2.97 6.33 -3.00
CA TYR A 14 1.90 5.96 -2.09
C TYR A 14 1.16 4.72 -2.61
N LEU A 15 0.98 3.72 -1.76
CA LEU A 15 0.05 2.63 -2.02
C LEU A 15 -1.31 3.04 -1.45
N GLN A 16 -2.33 3.10 -2.32
CA GLN A 16 -3.60 3.76 -2.01
C GLN A 16 -4.75 2.79 -2.30
N ALA A 17 -5.51 2.42 -1.26
CA ALA A 17 -6.52 1.38 -1.32
C ALA A 17 -7.94 1.96 -1.27
N GLY A 18 -8.69 1.80 -2.36
CA GLY A 18 -10.11 2.13 -2.47
C GLY A 18 -10.88 0.98 -3.14
N ASN A 19 -11.73 1.30 -4.12
CA ASN A 19 -12.43 0.32 -4.95
C ASN A 19 -11.48 -0.40 -5.93
N LEU A 20 -10.26 0.14 -6.11
CA LEU A 20 -9.09 -0.63 -6.52
C LEU A 20 -7.90 -0.32 -5.61
N MET A 21 -6.87 -1.14 -5.69
CA MET A 21 -5.58 -0.96 -5.04
C MET A 21 -4.56 -0.47 -6.08
N ALA A 22 -3.94 0.69 -5.87
CA ALA A 22 -3.03 1.29 -6.85
C ALA A 22 -1.83 1.97 -6.20
N PHE A 23 -0.65 1.83 -6.83
CA PHE A 23 0.56 2.58 -6.46
C PHE A 23 0.57 3.90 -7.23
N ASN A 24 0.19 4.97 -6.53
CA ASN A 24 -0.12 6.26 -7.10
C ASN A 24 0.86 7.35 -6.65
N LYS A 25 0.89 8.43 -7.44
CA LYS A 25 1.59 9.67 -7.07
C LYS A 25 0.67 10.66 -6.32
N LYS A 26 -0.67 10.44 -6.32
CA LYS A 26 -1.73 11.28 -5.68
C LYS A 26 -3.02 10.47 -5.34
N ARG A 27 -3.76 10.87 -4.28
CA ARG A 27 -4.83 10.12 -3.55
C ARG A 27 -6.20 10.00 -4.22
N HIS A 28 -6.78 8.78 -4.18
CA HIS A 28 -8.20 8.45 -4.44
C HIS A 28 -8.77 7.51 -3.32
N LYS A 29 -10.02 6.97 -3.34
CA LYS A 29 -10.73 6.53 -2.10
C LYS A 29 -11.70 5.29 -2.19
N VAL A 30 -11.91 4.59 -1.04
CA VAL A 30 -13.02 3.66 -0.58
C VAL A 30 -13.34 2.40 -1.41
N SER A 31 -13.59 1.15 -0.91
CA SER A 31 -12.99 0.26 0.16
C SER A 31 -13.74 -1.12 0.31
N LEU A 32 -13.14 -2.19 0.90
CA LEU A 32 -13.67 -3.60 1.04
C LEU A 32 -13.41 -4.26 2.45
N LEU A 33 -13.76 -5.55 2.69
CA LEU A 33 -13.68 -6.29 3.99
C LEU A 33 -13.31 -7.81 3.89
N SER A 34 -12.71 -8.40 4.94
CA SER A 34 -12.16 -9.80 5.03
C SER A 34 -12.65 -10.60 6.27
N LYS A 35 -12.22 -11.87 6.50
CA LYS A 35 -12.90 -12.81 7.44
C LYS A 35 -12.10 -13.93 8.16
N ASP A 36 -10.81 -14.17 7.89
CA ASP A 36 -10.06 -15.32 8.47
C ASP A 36 -9.18 -14.94 9.70
N PRO A 37 -8.91 -15.83 10.69
CA PRO A 37 -7.96 -15.54 11.77
C PRO A 37 -6.48 -15.42 11.35
N GLU A 38 -6.06 -15.98 10.20
CA GLU A 38 -4.73 -15.72 9.61
C GLU A 38 -4.71 -14.48 8.69
N ASP A 39 -5.86 -13.85 8.40
CA ASP A 39 -5.92 -12.59 7.64
C ASP A 39 -5.19 -11.46 8.40
N VAL A 40 -4.05 -11.03 7.88
CA VAL A 40 -3.43 -9.75 8.28
C VAL A 40 -4.34 -8.62 7.78
N MET A 41 -5.24 -8.15 8.64
CA MET A 41 -6.24 -7.13 8.31
C MET A 41 -5.60 -5.73 8.17
N ILE A 42 -5.04 -5.44 7.00
CA ILE A 42 -4.32 -4.19 6.67
C ILE A 42 -5.21 -2.93 6.87
N VAL A 43 -6.52 -3.03 6.62
CA VAL A 43 -7.49 -1.92 6.79
C VAL A 43 -8.84 -2.46 7.25
N GLN A 44 -9.47 -1.79 8.22
CA GLN A 44 -10.86 -2.03 8.59
C GLN A 44 -11.66 -0.71 8.70
N LYS A 45 -12.42 -0.36 7.65
CA LYS A 45 -13.66 0.45 7.70
C LYS A 45 -14.24 0.64 6.29
N SER A 46 -15.53 0.35 6.14
CA SER A 46 -16.29 0.33 4.88
C SER A 46 -16.45 1.66 4.13
N PHE A 47 -15.89 2.76 4.64
CA PHE A 47 -15.93 4.10 4.03
C PHE A 47 -14.58 4.84 4.06
N ALA A 48 -13.48 4.16 4.42
CA ALA A 48 -12.17 4.79 4.63
C ALA A 48 -11.05 4.07 3.86
N ALA A 49 -10.52 4.73 2.83
CA ALA A 49 -9.23 4.36 2.24
C ALA A 49 -8.10 4.64 3.23
N ALA A 50 -7.29 3.63 3.55
CA ALA A 50 -5.95 3.84 4.09
C ALA A 50 -4.95 4.09 2.95
N ASP A 51 -3.92 4.87 3.26
CA ASP A 51 -2.71 4.99 2.45
C ASP A 51 -1.54 4.38 3.23
N PHE A 52 -0.56 3.86 2.50
CA PHE A 52 0.73 3.47 3.03
C PHE A 52 1.84 4.16 2.25
N ASN A 53 2.91 4.56 2.95
CA ASN A 53 4.16 4.92 2.30
C ASN A 53 4.72 3.65 1.63
N GLY A 54 5.13 3.76 0.37
CA GLY A 54 5.63 2.61 -0.37
C GLY A 54 6.72 2.97 -1.38
N CYS A 55 7.38 1.94 -1.87
CA CYS A 55 8.45 2.02 -2.85
C CYS A 55 8.20 1.03 -4.00
N LEU A 56 8.50 1.44 -5.23
CA LEU A 56 8.33 0.68 -6.47
C LEU A 56 9.69 0.42 -7.13
N CYS A 57 10.05 -0.85 -7.30
CA CYS A 57 11.11 -1.27 -8.20
C CYS A 57 10.49 -1.49 -9.60
N ARG A 58 10.80 -0.63 -10.56
CA ARG A 58 10.28 -0.74 -11.93
C ARG A 58 10.82 -1.98 -12.64
N THR A 59 12.10 -2.28 -12.47
CA THR A 59 12.81 -3.44 -13.06
C THR A 59 12.24 -4.78 -12.64
N CYS A 60 11.80 -4.91 -11.38
CA CYS A 60 11.21 -6.14 -10.84
C CYS A 60 9.68 -6.17 -10.83
N GLY A 61 9.01 -5.06 -11.17
CA GLY A 61 7.56 -4.88 -10.95
C GLY A 61 7.12 -4.93 -9.48
N LEU A 62 8.06 -4.83 -8.52
CA LEU A 62 7.81 -5.07 -7.10
C LEU A 62 7.45 -3.78 -6.37
N ILE A 63 6.37 -3.82 -5.58
CA ILE A 63 5.99 -2.78 -4.63
C ILE A 63 6.25 -3.30 -3.20
N VAL A 64 6.86 -2.48 -2.35
CA VAL A 64 7.06 -2.74 -0.92
C VAL A 64 6.47 -1.59 -0.12
N PHE A 65 5.78 -1.91 0.98
CA PHE A 65 5.14 -0.95 1.89
C PHE A 65 5.10 -1.53 3.31
N ASP A 66 5.04 -0.68 4.33
CA ASP A 66 4.88 -1.11 5.72
C ASP A 66 3.43 -1.00 6.16
N TYR A 67 2.76 -2.14 6.31
CA TYR A 67 1.36 -2.21 6.74
C TYR A 67 1.14 -1.81 8.21
N LYS A 68 2.19 -1.76 9.04
CA LYS A 68 2.10 -1.37 10.46
C LYS A 68 2.12 0.16 10.66
N ASN A 69 2.50 0.92 9.64
CA ASN A 69 2.58 2.38 9.67
C ASN A 69 1.65 3.04 8.62
N PRO A 70 0.31 2.91 8.76
CA PRO A 70 -0.65 3.58 7.88
C PRO A 70 -0.63 5.10 8.02
N ILE A 71 -0.83 5.81 6.92
CA ILE A 71 -0.95 7.28 6.91
C ILE A 71 -2.36 7.64 7.39
N THR A 72 -2.47 7.94 8.70
CA THR A 72 -3.71 8.45 9.29
C THR A 72 -4.04 9.83 8.73
N ARG A 73 -5.30 10.02 8.30
CA ARG A 73 -5.86 11.35 8.04
C ARG A 73 -6.72 11.75 9.22
N TRP A 74 -6.30 12.83 9.87
CA TRP A 74 -7.13 13.70 10.67
C TRP A 74 -7.73 14.76 9.72
#